data_AF-U1PGN6-F1
#
_entry.id   AF-U1PGN6-F1
#
_cell.length_a   1.000
_cell.length_b   1.000
_cell.length_c   1.000
_cell.angle_alpha   90.00
_cell.angle_beta   90.00
_cell.angle_gamma   90.00
#
_symmetry.space_group_name_H-M   'P 1'
#
loop_
_entity.id
_entity.type
_entity.pdbx_description
1 polymer ?
#
loop_
_entity_poly.entity_id
_entity_poly.type
_entity_poly.pdbx_seq_one_letter_code
_entity_poly.pdbx_strand_id
1 'polypeptide(L)'
;MIQTQIGEVIVGAYLRVINDCELVSYNQRSKEAGRQMELDVLGVKSTNGKQTVYACGVVTHIRGSLYSGSPDEEGWWSKYGNTSYQHSLECIFHKFEEDYDLVTSVFDDAEEYKFHFWSPYVSEGHLTDGLEEMTQQFENDYDESIELIINGEYTKRVRELRERASENKNGYDELAFRFFQILEHMREG
;
A
#
# COMPACT_ATOMS: atom_id res chain seq x y z
N MET A 1 11.25 9.59 -15.75
CA MET A 1 10.14 9.99 -14.86
C MET A 1 9.23 8.78 -14.76
N ILE A 2 9.16 8.13 -13.61
CA ILE A 2 8.24 7.00 -13.41
C ILE A 2 6.87 7.62 -13.20
N GLN A 3 5.91 7.13 -13.97
CA GLN A 3 4.55 7.64 -13.93
C GLN A 3 3.81 6.94 -12.79
N THR A 4 3.26 7.72 -11.86
CA THR A 4 2.40 7.20 -10.79
C THR A 4 1.27 6.38 -11.37
N GLN A 5 1.13 5.14 -10.89
CA GLN A 5 0.14 4.20 -11.41
C GLN A 5 -1.25 4.48 -10.82
N ILE A 6 -2.30 4.05 -11.52
CA ILE A 6 -3.68 4.30 -11.08
C ILE A 6 -3.98 3.73 -9.69
N GLY A 7 -3.36 2.59 -9.35
CA GLY A 7 -3.45 2.00 -8.01
C GLY A 7 -2.92 2.92 -6.93
N GLU A 8 -1.70 3.44 -7.13
CA GLU A 8 -1.05 4.38 -6.22
C GLU A 8 -1.92 5.63 -6.04
N VAL A 9 -2.49 6.18 -7.11
CA VAL A 9 -3.38 7.35 -7.03
C VAL A 9 -4.66 7.06 -6.22
N ILE A 10 -5.23 5.85 -6.33
CA ILE A 10 -6.39 5.45 -5.50
C ILE A 10 -5.99 5.38 -4.02
N VAL A 11 -4.86 4.75 -3.71
CA VAL A 11 -4.36 4.64 -2.34
C VAL A 11 -4.04 6.02 -1.77
N GLY A 12 -3.35 6.87 -2.52
CA GLY A 12 -3.05 8.24 -2.10
C GLY A 12 -4.29 9.08 -1.86
N ALA A 13 -5.33 8.93 -2.69
CA ALA A 13 -6.62 9.57 -2.45
C ALA A 13 -7.30 9.05 -1.17
N TYR A 14 -7.20 7.76 -0.87
CA TYR A 14 -7.70 7.19 0.38
C TYR A 14 -6.95 7.78 1.59
N LEU A 15 -5.61 7.80 1.56
CA LEU A 15 -4.79 8.37 2.63
C LEU A 15 -5.13 9.85 2.87
N ARG A 16 -5.27 10.64 1.80
CA ARG A 16 -5.67 12.05 1.92
C ARG A 16 -7.06 12.20 2.50
N VAL A 17 -8.07 11.62 1.86
CA VAL A 17 -9.46 12.04 2.06
C VAL A 17 -10.14 11.28 3.20
N ILE A 18 -9.75 10.03 3.41
CA ILE A 18 -10.33 9.16 4.45
C ILE A 18 -9.46 9.18 5.70
N ASN A 19 -8.14 8.98 5.56
CA ASN A 19 -7.24 9.00 6.72
C ASN A 19 -6.86 10.43 7.17
N ASP A 20 -7.18 11.45 6.35
CA ASP A 20 -6.90 12.87 6.64
C ASP A 20 -5.40 13.18 6.72
N CYS A 21 -4.59 12.56 5.85
CA CYS A 21 -3.15 12.85 5.76
C CYS A 21 -2.92 14.23 5.15
N GLU A 22 -2.10 15.08 5.79
CA GLU A 22 -1.71 16.41 5.28
C GLU A 22 -0.63 16.34 4.20
N LEU A 23 0.11 15.23 4.10
CA LEU A 23 1.05 14.97 3.01
C LEU A 23 0.75 13.60 2.39
N VAL A 24 0.74 13.54 1.06
CA VAL A 24 0.76 12.29 0.29
C VAL A 24 1.79 12.43 -0.82
N SER A 25 2.70 11.48 -0.91
CA SER A 25 3.76 11.44 -1.94
C SER A 25 3.82 10.06 -2.57
N TYR A 26 4.34 9.98 -3.80
CA TYR A 26 4.34 8.76 -4.62
C TYR A 26 5.75 8.40 -5.06
N ASN A 27 6.02 7.11 -5.28
CA ASN A 27 7.26 6.59 -5.86
C ASN A 27 8.53 7.17 -5.20
N GLN A 28 8.56 7.16 -3.86
CA GLN A 28 9.71 7.62 -3.09
C GLN A 28 10.87 6.64 -3.27
N ARG A 29 12.09 7.15 -3.39
CA ARG A 29 13.29 6.34 -3.61
C ARG A 29 14.41 6.79 -2.70
N SER A 30 15.31 5.87 -2.39
CA SER A 30 16.54 6.22 -1.68
C SER A 30 17.35 7.24 -2.48
N LYS A 31 18.00 8.18 -1.77
CA LYS A 31 19.02 9.08 -2.34
C LYS A 31 20.39 8.41 -2.41
N GLU A 32 20.57 7.25 -1.78
CA GLU A 32 21.83 6.52 -1.71
C GLU A 32 22.14 5.84 -3.05
N ALA A 33 23.34 6.10 -3.58
CA ALA A 33 23.76 5.56 -4.85
C ALA A 33 23.89 4.02 -4.79
N GLY A 34 23.04 3.32 -5.53
CA GLY A 34 23.04 1.85 -5.64
C GLY A 34 21.90 1.16 -4.92
N ARG A 35 21.20 1.83 -3.99
CA ARG A 35 19.98 1.29 -3.34
C ARG A 35 18.78 1.56 -4.24
N GLN A 36 18.21 0.51 -4.83
CA GLN A 36 17.07 0.61 -5.77
C GLN A 36 15.69 0.48 -5.08
N MET A 37 15.60 0.86 -3.80
CA MET A 37 14.34 0.89 -3.06
C MET A 37 13.34 1.86 -3.70
N GLU A 38 12.07 1.46 -3.69
CA GLU A 38 10.92 2.28 -4.08
C GLU A 38 9.75 2.06 -3.11
N LEU A 39 9.30 3.12 -2.45
CA LEU A 39 8.05 3.17 -1.68
C LEU A 39 6.94 3.76 -2.57
N ASP A 40 5.88 2.99 -2.80
CA ASP A 40 4.88 3.31 -3.82
C ASP A 40 4.03 4.53 -3.40
N VAL A 41 3.52 4.54 -2.15
CA VAL A 41 2.77 5.66 -1.59
C VAL A 41 3.16 5.91 -0.14
N LEU A 42 3.51 7.16 0.17
CA LEU A 42 3.79 7.66 1.51
C LEU A 42 2.68 8.64 1.93
N GLY A 43 2.10 8.43 3.10
CA GLY A 43 1.19 9.40 3.73
C GLY A 43 1.76 9.89 5.06
N VAL A 44 1.58 11.16 5.38
CA VAL A 44 1.90 11.69 6.73
C VAL A 44 0.65 12.39 7.26
N LYS A 45 0.24 11.97 8.46
CA LYS A 45 -0.83 12.57 9.24
C LYS A 45 -0.25 13.24 10.48
N SER A 46 -0.60 14.48 10.77
CA SER A 46 -0.11 15.24 11.92
C SER A 46 -1.28 15.81 12.72
N THR A 47 -1.79 15.04 13.68
CA THR A 47 -2.94 15.45 14.50
C THR A 47 -2.53 15.72 15.94
N ASN A 48 -2.82 16.92 16.45
CA ASN A 48 -2.54 17.34 17.84
C ASN A 48 -1.07 17.13 18.27
N GLY A 49 -0.14 17.36 17.33
CA GLY A 49 1.29 17.18 17.58
C GLY A 49 1.77 15.73 17.57
N LYS A 50 0.90 14.76 17.22
CA LYS A 50 1.30 13.38 16.94
C LYS A 50 1.35 13.14 15.43
N GLN A 51 2.42 12.53 14.98
CA GLN A 51 2.67 12.14 13.61
C GLN A 51 2.44 10.63 13.42
N THR A 52 1.61 10.29 12.44
CA THR A 52 1.46 8.92 11.93
C THR A 52 1.97 8.88 10.50
N VAL A 53 2.91 7.99 10.21
CA VAL A 53 3.49 7.80 8.87
C VAL A 53 2.95 6.52 8.24
N TYR A 54 2.37 6.64 7.06
CA TYR A 54 1.83 5.51 6.29
C TYR A 54 2.79 5.14 5.16
N ALA A 55 3.29 3.91 5.17
CA ALA A 55 4.05 3.31 4.07
C ALA A 55 3.18 2.26 3.36
N CYS A 56 2.88 2.46 2.09
CA CYS A 56 1.98 1.58 1.34
C CYS A 56 2.69 0.95 0.14
N GLY A 57 2.72 -0.38 0.11
CA GLY A 57 3.01 -1.17 -1.09
C GLY A 57 1.74 -1.43 -1.90
N VAL A 58 1.80 -1.28 -3.23
CA VAL A 58 0.62 -1.31 -4.10
C VAL A 58 0.83 -2.23 -5.30
N VAL A 59 -0.02 -3.26 -5.41
CA VAL A 59 -0.02 -4.20 -6.55
C VAL A 59 -1.42 -4.30 -7.12
N THR A 60 -1.67 -3.77 -8.32
CA THR A 60 -3.03 -3.72 -8.91
C THR A 60 -3.32 -4.79 -9.95
N HIS A 61 -2.69 -5.95 -9.87
CA HIS A 61 -3.01 -7.06 -10.77
C HIS A 61 -4.41 -7.61 -10.48
N ILE A 62 -5.24 -7.70 -11.51
CA ILE A 62 -6.63 -8.17 -11.40
C ILE A 62 -6.79 -9.69 -11.63
N ARG A 63 -5.68 -10.41 -11.83
CA ARG A 63 -5.66 -11.86 -12.11
C ARG A 63 -5.33 -12.72 -10.90
N GLY A 64 -5.04 -12.12 -9.74
CA GLY A 64 -4.79 -12.82 -8.48
C GLY A 64 -3.32 -13.22 -8.27
N SER A 65 -2.48 -13.14 -9.30
CA SER A 65 -1.02 -13.24 -9.21
C SER A 65 -0.40 -11.88 -8.87
N LEU A 66 0.57 -11.87 -7.95
CA LEU A 66 1.27 -10.66 -7.51
C LEU A 66 2.57 -10.43 -8.30
N TYR A 67 3.53 -11.35 -8.20
CA TYR A 67 4.78 -11.29 -8.94
C TYR A 67 5.06 -12.61 -9.66
N SER A 68 5.75 -12.51 -10.81
CA SER A 68 6.21 -13.66 -11.58
C SER A 68 7.72 -13.80 -11.43
N GLY A 69 8.20 -15.00 -11.14
CA GLY A 69 9.62 -15.26 -11.00
C GLY A 69 9.87 -16.48 -10.14
N SER A 70 11.06 -16.55 -9.57
CA SER A 70 11.49 -17.57 -8.62
C SER A 70 12.24 -16.89 -7.49
N PRO A 71 12.14 -17.40 -6.25
CA PRO A 71 12.86 -16.80 -5.15
C PRO A 71 14.35 -16.70 -5.45
N ASP A 72 14.95 -15.58 -5.09
CA ASP A 72 16.40 -15.39 -5.17
C ASP A 72 17.10 -16.20 -4.07
N GLU A 73 16.42 -16.42 -2.94
CA GLU A 73 16.92 -17.23 -1.83
C GLU A 73 15.86 -18.11 -1.14
N GLU A 74 16.35 -19.03 -0.30
CA GLU A 74 15.49 -19.86 0.56
C GLU A 74 15.07 -19.08 1.80
N GLY A 75 13.79 -19.14 2.15
CA GLY A 75 13.24 -18.41 3.30
C GLY A 75 11.98 -19.07 3.86
N TRP A 76 11.35 -18.42 4.85
CA TRP A 76 10.11 -18.93 5.43
C TRP A 76 8.99 -19.07 4.39
N TRP A 77 9.05 -18.29 3.30
CA TRP A 77 8.13 -18.36 2.16
C TRP A 77 8.19 -19.67 1.40
N SER A 78 9.29 -20.45 1.47
CA SER A 78 9.49 -21.68 0.69
C SER A 78 8.43 -22.78 0.97
N LYS A 79 7.67 -22.67 2.08
CA LYS A 79 6.57 -23.59 2.42
C LYS A 79 5.24 -23.26 1.74
N TYR A 80 5.10 -22.13 1.04
CA TYR A 80 3.82 -21.65 0.52
C TYR A 80 3.66 -21.83 -0.99
N GLY A 81 2.73 -22.69 -1.39
CA GLY A 81 2.24 -22.77 -2.76
C GLY A 81 3.33 -23.12 -3.78
N ASN A 82 3.30 -22.42 -4.93
CA ASN A 82 4.23 -22.64 -6.03
C ASN A 82 5.35 -21.58 -6.03
N THR A 83 6.37 -21.79 -6.86
CA THR A 83 7.53 -20.90 -7.01
C THR A 83 7.18 -19.42 -7.24
N SER A 84 6.11 -19.13 -7.97
CA SER A 84 5.68 -17.74 -8.20
C SER A 84 5.07 -17.10 -6.95
N TYR A 85 4.38 -17.90 -6.12
CA TYR A 85 3.84 -17.42 -4.85
C TYR A 85 4.97 -17.17 -3.86
N GLN A 86 5.93 -18.10 -3.78
CA GLN A 86 7.13 -17.95 -2.95
C GLN A 86 7.89 -16.69 -3.31
N HIS A 87 8.12 -16.45 -4.60
CA HIS A 87 8.78 -15.23 -5.09
C HIS A 87 7.97 -13.97 -4.78
N SER A 88 6.65 -14.03 -4.88
CA SER A 88 5.80 -12.89 -4.51
C SER A 88 5.97 -12.54 -3.03
N LEU A 89 5.99 -13.54 -2.14
CA LEU A 89 6.16 -13.32 -0.70
C LEU A 89 7.55 -12.76 -0.38
N GLU A 90 8.61 -13.30 -0.99
CA GLU A 90 9.98 -12.77 -0.88
C GLU A 90 10.05 -11.30 -1.31
N CYS A 91 9.60 -10.97 -2.52
CA CYS A 91 9.65 -9.60 -3.03
C CYS A 91 8.88 -8.62 -2.15
N ILE A 92 7.69 -9.00 -1.68
CA ILE A 92 6.87 -8.12 -0.85
C ILE A 92 7.52 -7.95 0.53
N PHE A 93 8.03 -9.02 1.13
CA PHE A 93 8.69 -8.96 2.43
C PHE A 93 9.92 -8.05 2.39
N HIS A 94 10.85 -8.29 1.46
CA HIS A 94 12.04 -7.44 1.30
C HIS A 94 11.69 -5.97 1.02
N LYS A 95 10.63 -5.72 0.24
CA LYS A 95 10.14 -4.35 0.02
C LYS A 95 9.71 -3.69 1.33
N PHE A 96 8.98 -4.40 2.20
CA PHE A 96 8.57 -3.84 3.49
C PHE A 96 9.73 -3.64 4.46
N GLU A 97 10.76 -4.49 4.44
CA GLU A 97 12.00 -4.25 5.20
C GLU A 97 12.66 -2.93 4.75
N GLU A 98 12.75 -2.71 3.43
CA GLU A 98 13.28 -1.47 2.88
C GLU A 98 12.41 -0.25 3.17
N ASP A 99 11.09 -0.40 3.13
CA ASP A 99 10.14 0.65 3.47
C ASP A 99 10.25 1.01 4.96
N TYR A 100 10.40 0.03 5.85
CA TYR A 100 10.62 0.24 7.28
C TYR A 100 11.88 1.06 7.54
N ASP A 101 13.02 0.63 6.98
CA ASP A 101 14.29 1.33 7.10
C ASP A 101 14.17 2.79 6.64
N LEU A 102 13.45 3.01 5.53
CA LEU A 102 13.26 4.36 5.00
C LEU A 102 12.45 5.22 5.95
N VAL A 103 11.25 4.77 6.32
CA VAL A 103 10.32 5.65 7.06
C VAL A 103 10.81 5.92 8.47
N THR A 104 11.40 4.93 9.14
CA THR A 104 11.93 5.09 10.50
C THR A 104 13.22 5.91 10.54
N SER A 105 14.00 5.94 9.45
CA SER A 105 15.19 6.80 9.37
C SER A 105 14.88 8.24 8.97
N VAL A 106 13.83 8.46 8.15
CA VAL A 106 13.44 9.81 7.68
C VAL A 106 12.53 10.51 8.68
N PHE A 107 11.65 9.77 9.35
CA PHE A 107 10.68 10.27 10.32
C PHE A 107 10.96 9.69 11.71
N ASP A 108 12.20 9.79 12.17
CA ASP A 108 12.72 9.15 13.39
C ASP A 108 12.04 9.61 14.69
N ASP A 109 11.23 10.66 14.64
CA ASP A 109 10.44 11.21 15.73
C ASP A 109 8.92 10.94 15.60
N ALA A 110 8.48 10.19 14.59
CA ALA A 110 7.08 9.83 14.44
C ALA A 110 6.61 8.88 15.56
N GLU A 111 5.39 9.10 16.05
CA GLU A 111 4.81 8.30 17.13
C GLU A 111 4.23 6.98 16.67
N GLU A 112 3.88 6.85 15.38
CA GLU A 112 3.25 5.64 14.84
C GLU A 112 3.62 5.46 13.36
N TYR A 113 4.00 4.23 12.99
CA TYR A 113 4.20 3.82 11.61
C TYR A 113 3.07 2.85 11.20
N LYS A 114 2.57 2.97 9.97
CA LYS A 114 1.52 2.10 9.43
C LYS A 114 1.93 1.56 8.08
N PHE A 115 2.18 0.26 8.03
CA PHE A 115 2.52 -0.44 6.80
C PHE A 115 1.28 -1.07 6.21
N HIS A 116 0.96 -0.77 4.96
CA HIS A 116 -0.20 -1.35 4.29
C HIS A 116 0.19 -2.02 2.97
N PHE A 117 -0.31 -3.22 2.74
CA PHE A 117 -0.22 -3.87 1.43
C PHE A 117 -1.57 -3.81 0.71
N TRP A 118 -1.62 -3.15 -0.44
CA TRP A 118 -2.85 -2.95 -1.22
C TRP A 118 -2.86 -3.82 -2.48
N SER A 119 -3.88 -4.67 -2.59
CA SER A 119 -4.15 -5.38 -3.85
C SER A 119 -5.64 -5.64 -4.08
N PRO A 120 -6.20 -5.33 -5.27
CA PRO A 120 -7.62 -5.52 -5.53
C PRO A 120 -8.01 -7.00 -5.54
N TYR A 121 -7.10 -7.89 -5.92
CA TYR A 121 -7.37 -9.31 -5.97
C TYR A 121 -6.09 -10.13 -5.76
N VAL A 122 -6.17 -11.05 -4.80
CA VAL A 122 -5.15 -12.05 -4.45
C VAL A 122 -5.83 -13.41 -4.40
N SER A 123 -5.27 -14.41 -5.08
CA SER A 123 -5.81 -15.77 -5.03
C SER A 123 -5.79 -16.34 -3.62
N GLU A 124 -6.94 -16.78 -3.14
CA GLU A 124 -7.10 -17.37 -1.81
C GLU A 124 -6.42 -18.75 -1.68
N GLY A 125 -6.02 -19.09 -0.45
CA GLY A 125 -5.29 -20.31 -0.12
C GLY A 125 -3.81 -19.99 0.13
N HIS A 126 -2.90 -20.75 -0.47
CA HIS A 126 -1.48 -20.65 -0.14
C HIS A 126 -0.87 -19.24 -0.19
N LEU A 127 -1.33 -18.37 -1.11
CA LEU A 127 -0.80 -17.01 -1.19
C LEU A 127 -1.32 -16.13 -0.06
N THR A 128 -2.60 -16.21 0.29
CA THR A 128 -3.15 -15.47 1.43
C THR A 128 -2.59 -15.99 2.75
N ASP A 129 -2.46 -17.31 2.91
CA ASP A 129 -1.85 -17.91 4.10
C ASP A 129 -0.38 -17.47 4.27
N GLY A 130 0.33 -17.33 3.15
CA GLY A 130 1.71 -16.83 3.13
C GLY A 130 1.80 -15.35 3.47
N LEU A 131 0.85 -14.53 3.01
CA LEU A 131 0.79 -13.11 3.39
C LEU A 131 0.47 -12.93 4.88
N GLU A 132 -0.38 -13.77 5.47
CA GLU A 132 -0.66 -13.74 6.92
C GLU A 132 0.56 -14.17 7.75
N GLU A 133 1.36 -15.12 7.26
CA GLU A 133 2.65 -15.43 7.89
C GLU A 133 3.62 -14.25 7.74
N MET A 134 3.68 -13.62 6.56
CA MET A 134 4.51 -12.44 6.31
C MET A 134 4.26 -11.34 7.35
N THR A 135 2.99 -11.05 7.67
CA THR A 135 2.67 -10.02 8.67
C THR A 135 3.19 -10.40 10.06
N GLN A 136 3.14 -11.69 10.43
CA GLN A 136 3.67 -12.17 11.70
C GLN A 136 5.20 -12.12 11.75
N GLN A 137 5.88 -12.49 10.66
CA GLN A 137 7.33 -12.39 10.59
C GLN A 137 7.78 -10.93 10.74
N PHE A 138 7.12 -10.02 10.02
CA PHE A 138 7.42 -8.59 10.09
C PHE A 138 7.17 -8.01 11.49
N GLU A 139 6.07 -8.38 12.16
CA GLU A 139 5.80 -7.97 13.55
C GLU A 139 6.85 -8.49 14.53
N ASN A 140 7.33 -9.72 14.36
CA ASN A 140 8.39 -10.27 15.21
C ASN A 140 9.74 -9.54 15.03
N ASP A 141 10.04 -9.13 13.79
CA ASP A 141 11.34 -8.52 13.45
C ASP A 141 11.37 -7.01 13.78
N TYR A 142 10.23 -6.32 13.65
CA TYR A 142 10.16 -4.86 13.67
C TYR A 142 9.25 -4.25 14.74
N ASP A 143 8.49 -5.05 15.50
CA ASP A 143 7.45 -4.60 16.45
C ASP A 143 6.36 -3.73 15.78
N GLU A 144 6.21 -3.88 14.46
CA GLU A 144 5.22 -3.19 13.63
C GLU A 144 4.52 -4.21 12.74
N SER A 145 3.24 -4.02 12.42
CA SER A 145 2.48 -4.97 11.59
C SER A 145 2.10 -4.38 10.24
N ILE A 146 2.00 -5.26 9.22
CA ILE A 146 1.52 -4.92 7.89
C ILE A 146 0.00 -5.18 7.83
N GLU A 147 -0.81 -4.15 7.58
CA GLU A 147 -2.24 -4.31 7.29
C GLU A 147 -2.43 -4.80 5.84
N LEU A 148 -3.02 -5.99 5.69
CA LEU A 148 -3.37 -6.55 4.38
C LEU A 148 -4.69 -5.97 3.88
N ILE A 149 -4.61 -4.98 3.00
CA ILE A 149 -5.76 -4.38 2.32
C ILE A 149 -5.94 -5.07 0.97
N ILE A 150 -6.40 -6.32 1.05
CA ILE A 150 -6.58 -7.21 -0.11
C ILE A 150 -8.05 -7.62 -0.30
N ASN A 151 -8.41 -8.03 -1.51
CA ASN A 151 -9.71 -8.64 -1.83
C ASN A 151 -10.93 -7.81 -1.32
N GLY A 152 -11.64 -8.35 -0.33
CA GLY A 152 -12.82 -7.73 0.26
C GLY A 152 -12.51 -6.42 0.99
N GLU A 153 -11.38 -6.35 1.70
CA GLU A 153 -10.99 -5.12 2.41
C GLU A 153 -10.61 -4.02 1.41
N TYR A 154 -9.88 -4.35 0.35
CA TYR A 154 -9.63 -3.40 -0.76
C TYR A 154 -10.94 -2.85 -1.33
N THR A 155 -11.90 -3.74 -1.61
CA THR A 155 -13.22 -3.36 -2.15
C THR A 155 -13.96 -2.42 -1.20
N LYS A 156 -13.92 -2.69 0.11
CA LYS A 156 -14.55 -1.86 1.14
C LYS A 156 -13.93 -0.47 1.19
N ARG A 157 -12.59 -0.37 1.20
CA ARG A 157 -11.86 0.91 1.24
C ARG A 157 -12.13 1.77 -0.01
N VAL A 158 -12.18 1.17 -1.19
CA VAL A 158 -12.54 1.89 -2.42
C VAL A 158 -14.01 2.33 -2.42
N ARG A 159 -14.93 1.53 -1.86
CA ARG A 159 -16.34 1.95 -1.72
C ARG A 159 -16.48 3.12 -0.76
N GLU A 160 -15.81 3.09 0.38
CA GLU A 160 -15.78 4.22 1.33
C GLU A 160 -15.30 5.51 0.65
N LEU A 161 -14.23 5.43 -0.16
CA LEU A 161 -13.73 6.56 -0.92
C LEU A 161 -14.77 7.10 -1.93
N ARG A 162 -15.49 6.20 -2.61
CA ARG A 162 -16.57 6.56 -3.55
C ARG A 162 -17.78 7.17 -2.85
N GLU A 163 -18.19 6.61 -1.71
CA GLU A 163 -19.27 7.15 -0.89
C GLU A 163 -18.93 8.57 -0.43
N ARG A 164 -17.71 8.81 0.06
CA ARG A 164 -17.25 10.16 0.39
C ARG A 164 -17.25 11.09 -0.83
N ALA A 165 -16.92 10.59 -2.01
CA ALA A 165 -16.93 11.35 -3.25
C ALA A 165 -18.34 11.72 -3.74
N SER A 166 -19.35 10.90 -3.44
CA SER A 166 -20.75 11.19 -3.80
C SER A 166 -21.39 12.24 -2.88
N GLU A 167 -20.96 12.30 -1.62
CA GLU A 167 -21.43 13.29 -0.64
C GLU A 167 -20.75 14.65 -0.80
N ASN A 168 -19.50 14.68 -1.28
CA ASN A 168 -18.67 15.87 -1.31
C ASN A 168 -18.58 16.49 -2.70
N LYS A 169 -18.94 17.78 -2.82
CA LYS A 169 -18.87 18.56 -4.06
C LYS A 169 -17.71 19.55 -4.11
N ASN A 170 -16.97 19.70 -3.01
CA ASN A 170 -15.80 20.57 -2.97
C ASN A 170 -14.71 19.98 -3.87
N GLY A 171 -13.95 20.84 -4.54
CA GLY A 171 -12.81 20.41 -5.33
C GLY A 171 -11.71 19.87 -4.41
N TYR A 172 -11.33 18.62 -4.61
CA TYR A 172 -10.09 18.05 -4.11
C TYR A 172 -9.11 17.90 -5.28
N ASP A 173 -7.82 18.07 -5.00
CA ASP A 173 -6.76 17.99 -6.01
C ASP A 173 -6.33 16.54 -6.29
N GLU A 174 -6.80 15.58 -5.48
CA GLU A 174 -6.52 14.16 -5.61
C GLU A 174 -7.25 13.55 -6.81
N LEU A 175 -6.48 13.15 -7.83
CA LEU A 175 -6.98 12.69 -9.13
C LEU A 175 -8.01 11.56 -9.03
N ALA A 176 -7.75 10.50 -8.26
CA ALA A 176 -8.68 9.39 -8.12
C ALA A 176 -9.98 9.80 -7.41
N PHE A 177 -9.88 10.63 -6.36
CA PHE A 177 -11.07 11.14 -5.67
C PHE A 177 -11.89 12.03 -6.61
N ARG A 178 -11.23 12.92 -7.36
CA ARG A 178 -11.89 13.78 -8.34
C ARG A 178 -12.57 12.98 -9.45
N PHE A 179 -11.92 11.91 -9.91
CA PHE A 179 -12.51 10.98 -10.86
C PHE A 179 -13.79 10.35 -10.31
N PHE A 180 -13.77 9.85 -9.06
CA PHE A 180 -14.98 9.33 -8.42
C PHE A 180 -16.06 10.42 -8.27
N GLN A 181 -15.71 11.63 -7.83
CA GLN A 181 -16.68 12.72 -7.72
C GLN A 181 -17.40 12.99 -9.05
N ILE A 182 -16.67 12.97 -10.17
CA ILE A 182 -17.25 13.12 -11.50
C ILE A 182 -18.24 11.99 -11.76
N LEU A 183 -17.82 10.73 -11.63
CA LEU A 183 -18.67 9.56 -11.89
C LEU A 183 -19.95 9.57 -11.04
N GLU A 184 -19.84 9.84 -9.75
CA GLU A 184 -20.97 9.82 -8.81
C GLU A 184 -21.97 10.98 -9.04
N HIS A 185 -21.56 12.05 -9.73
CA HIS A 185 -22.39 13.24 -9.97
C HIS A 185 -22.82 13.44 -11.44
N MET A 186 -22.46 12.51 -12.34
CA MET A 186 -22.98 12.51 -13.72
C MET A 186 -24.51 12.37 -13.70
N ARG A 187 -25.18 13.12 -14.58
CA ARG A 187 -26.65 13.07 -14.74
C ARG A 187 -27.01 12.54 -16.11
N GLU A 188 -27.92 11.59 -16.14
CA GLU A 188 -28.67 11.25 -17.34
C GLU A 188 -29.73 12.36 -17.51
N GLY A 189 -29.66 13.11 -18.61
CA GLY A 189 -30.51 14.29 -18.85
C GLY A 189 -32.00 14.00 -18.93
#